data_AF-A0A7Y1XIE9-F1
#
_entry.id   AF-A0A7Y1XIE9-F1
#
_cell.length_a   1.000
_cell.length_b   1.000
_cell.length_c   1.000
_cell.angle_alpha   90.00
_cell.angle_beta   90.00
_cell.angle_gamma   90.00
#
_symmetry.space_group_name_H-M   'P 1'
#
loop_
_entity.id
_entity.type
_entity.pdbx_description
1 polymer ?
#
loop_
_entity_poly.entity_id
_entity_poly.type
_entity_poly.pdbx_seq_one_letter_code
_entity_poly.pdbx_strand_id
1 'polypeptide(L)' 'GCTSAQLALAWCNAVDGVTSTIIGATSVAQLQENIAAFELPYEGQLSSDVADALKLHALPF' A
#
# COMPACT_ATOMS: atom_id res chain seq x y z
N GLY A 1 10.62 -3.62 -8.29
CA GLY A 1 10.48 -3.65 -6.83
C GLY A 1 9.94 -2.33 -6.36
N CYS A 2 9.20 -2.28 -5.25
CA CYS A 2 8.66 -1.06 -4.65
C CYS A 2 9.22 -0.85 -3.25
N THR A 3 9.10 0.37 -2.71
CA THR A 3 9.43 0.63 -1.31
C THR A 3 8.32 0.13 -0.39
N SER A 4 8.61 -0.04 0.90
CA SER A 4 7.60 -0.43 1.89
C SER A 4 6.46 0.60 1.98
N ALA A 5 6.76 1.89 1.81
CA ALA A 5 5.75 2.95 1.78
C ALA A 5 4.82 2.78 0.57
N GLN A 6 5.40 2.52 -0.61
CA GLN A 6 4.62 2.30 -1.82
C GLN A 6 3.75 1.03 -1.74
N LEU A 7 4.28 -0.06 -1.18
CA LEU A 7 3.48 -1.28 -0.98
C LEU A 7 2.29 -1.04 -0.04
N ALA A 8 2.52 -0.33 1.07
CA ALA A 8 1.46 -0.01 2.02
C ALA A 8 0.38 0.89 1.39
N LEU A 9 0.78 1.91 0.62
CA LEU A 9 -0.15 2.81 -0.06
C LEU A 9 -0.93 2.12 -1.17
N ALA A 10 -0.28 1.23 -1.94
CA ALA A 10 -0.94 0.42 -2.95
C ALA A 10 -1.97 -0.54 -2.33
N TRP A 11 -1.65 -1.16 -1.18
CA TRP A 11 -2.61 -1.95 -0.42
C TRP A 11 -3.80 -1.10 0.06
N CYS A 12 -3.55 0.06 0.69
CA CYS A 12 -4.62 0.95 1.15
C CYS A 12 -5.58 1.32 0.01
N ASN A 13 -5.06 1.60 -1.18
CA ASN A 13 -5.85 1.93 -2.36
C ASN A 13 -6.67 0.74 -2.91
N ALA A 14 -6.23 -0.49 -2.65
CA ALA A 14 -6.89 -1.71 -3.11
C ALA A 14 -7.91 -2.29 -2.11
N VAL A 15 -8.00 -1.75 -0.89
CA VAL A 15 -8.99 -2.18 0.11
C VAL A 15 -10.39 -1.72 -0.30
N ASP A 16 -11.33 -2.66 -0.31
CA ASP A 16 -12.73 -2.36 -0.60
C ASP A 16 -13.29 -1.32 0.39
N GLY A 17 -13.98 -0.31 -0.14
CA GLY A 17 -14.49 0.82 0.63
C GLY A 17 -13.52 1.99 0.82
N VAL A 18 -12.24 1.88 0.45
CA VAL A 18 -11.32 3.04 0.44
C VAL A 18 -11.50 3.82 -0.87
N THR A 19 -11.99 5.06 -0.76
CA THR A 19 -12.19 5.95 -1.92
C THR A 19 -11.05 6.96 -2.12
N SER A 20 -10.28 7.23 -1.07
CA SER A 20 -9.13 8.12 -1.11
C SER A 20 -8.15 7.79 0.01
N THR A 21 -6.86 7.82 -0.31
CA THR A 21 -5.76 7.60 0.64
C THR A 21 -5.11 8.94 0.99
N ILE A 22 -5.18 9.34 2.26
CA ILE A 22 -4.51 10.55 2.75
C ILE A 22 -3.03 10.26 2.96
N ILE A 23 -2.16 10.87 2.15
CA ILE A 23 -0.70 10.70 2.23
C ILE A 23 -0.04 11.80 3.05
N GLY A 24 0.93 11.43 3.88
CA GLY A 24 1.80 12.35 4.61
C GLY A 24 3.21 12.38 4.02
N ALA A 25 3.77 13.58 3.82
CA ALA A 25 5.13 13.77 3.34
C ALA A 25 5.75 15.04 3.94
N THR A 26 7.03 15.00 4.28
CA THR A 26 7.80 16.17 4.76
C THR A 26 8.75 16.71 3.68
N SER A 27 8.76 16.10 2.51
CA SER A 27 9.55 16.52 1.34
C SER A 27 8.81 16.22 0.04
N VAL A 28 9.18 16.93 -1.03
CA VAL A 28 8.62 16.71 -2.37
C VAL A 28 8.99 15.34 -2.92
N ALA A 29 10.21 14.85 -2.63
CA ALA A 29 10.66 13.53 -3.06
C ALA A 29 9.78 12.41 -2.46
N GLN A 30 9.47 12.49 -1.17
CA GLN A 30 8.55 11.54 -0.51
C GLN A 30 7.13 11.66 -1.08
N LEU A 31 6.66 12.87 -1.34
CA LEU A 31 5.34 13.08 -1.94
C LEU A 31 5.26 12.38 -3.32
N GLN A 32 6.27 12.56 -4.16
CA GLN A 32 6.35 11.92 -5.48
C GLN A 32 6.43 10.40 -5.37
N GLU A 33 7.25 9.87 -4.45
CA GLU A 33 7.35 8.43 -4.20
C GLU A 33 5.99 7.84 -3.77
N ASN A 34 5.29 8.52 -2.86
CA ASN A 34 4.00 8.11 -2.34
C ASN A 34 2.91 8.12 -3.43
N ILE A 35 2.91 9.13 -4.31
CA ILE A 35 1.96 9.21 -5.42
C ILE A 35 2.20 8.08 -6.43
N ALA A 36 3.47 7.77 -6.73
CA ALA A 36 3.82 6.69 -7.65
C ALA A 36 3.35 5.30 -7.17
N ALA A 37 3.03 5.15 -5.87
CA ALA A 37 2.46 3.92 -5.33
C ALA A 37 1.12 3.53 -5.97
N PHE A 38 0.32 4.52 -6.41
CA PHE A 38 -1.01 4.28 -6.98
C PHE A 38 -0.96 3.78 -8.43
N GLU A 39 0.20 3.84 -9.08
CA GLU A 39 0.44 3.27 -10.40
C GLU A 39 0.98 1.84 -10.32
N LEU A 40 1.28 1.34 -9.11
CA LEU A 40 1.79 -0.02 -8.94
C LEU A 40 0.70 -1.06 -9.17
N PRO A 41 0.98 -2.11 -9.96
CA PRO A 41 0.06 -3.24 -10.07
C PRO A 41 0.01 -4.00 -8.75
N TYR A 42 -1.15 -3.98 -8.09
CA TYR A 42 -1.41 -4.68 -6.83
C TYR A 42 -2.37 -5.86 -7.06
N GLU A 43 -1.92 -6.84 -7.83
CA GLU A 43 -2.75 -7.98 -8.24
C GLU A 43 -1.97 -9.30 -8.17
N GLY A 44 -2.69 -10.42 -8.32
CA GLY A 44 -2.10 -11.75 -8.43
C GLY A 44 -1.35 -12.19 -7.18
N GLN A 45 -0.11 -12.66 -7.37
CA GLN A 45 0.69 -13.22 -6.29
C GLN A 45 0.99 -12.19 -5.18
N LEU A 46 1.22 -10.93 -5.56
CA LEU A 46 1.59 -9.88 -4.61
C LEU A 46 0.46 -9.63 -3.60
N SER A 47 -0.79 -9.54 -4.05
CA SER A 47 -1.92 -9.32 -3.16
C SER A 47 -2.19 -10.55 -2.28
N SER A 48 -1.99 -11.76 -2.81
CA SER A 48 -2.08 -13.01 -2.04
C SER A 48 -1.04 -13.06 -0.92
N ASP A 49 0.22 -12.76 -1.24
CA ASP A 49 1.34 -12.80 -0.27
C ASP A 49 1.12 -11.81 0.87
N VAL A 50 0.66 -10.59 0.55
CA VAL A 50 0.33 -9.58 1.56
C VAL A 50 -0.86 -10.02 2.41
N ALA A 51 -1.89 -10.61 1.81
CA ALA A 51 -3.04 -11.12 2.55
C ALA A 51 -2.64 -12.24 3.53
N ASP A 52 -1.73 -13.13 3.13
CA ASP A 52 -1.23 -14.19 4.00
C ASP A 52 -0.33 -13.65 5.12
N ALA A 53 0.52 -12.66 4.81
CA ALA A 53 1.30 -11.95 5.82
C ALA A 53 0.43 -11.27 6.87
N LEU A 54 -0.67 -10.61 6.46
CA LEU A 54 -1.63 -9.98 7.38
C LEU A 54 -2.36 -11.00 8.26
N LYS A 55 -2.67 -12.21 7.76
CA LYS A 55 -3.27 -13.29 8.57
C LYS A 55 -2.28 -13.83 9.61
N LEU A 56 -1.00 -14.00 9.22
CA LEU A 56 0.05 -14.47 10.12
C LEU A 56 0.35 -13.48 11.25
N HIS A 57 0.13 -12.19 10.99
CA HIS A 57 0.32 -11.09 11.93
C HIS A 57 -0.99 -10.38 12.24
N ALA A 58 -2.06 -11.15 12.47
CA ALA A 58 -3.37 -10.60 12.78
C ALA A 58 -3.28 -9.68 14.01
N LEU A 59 -3.65 -8.41 13.82
CA LEU A 59 -3.73 -7.45 14.91
C LEU A 59 -4.92 -7.84 15.82
N PRO A 60 -4.79 -7.69 17.15
CA PRO A 60 -5.76 -8.23 18.11
C PRO A 60 -7.08 -7.46 18.22
N PHE A 61 -7.46 -6.68 17.21
CA PHE A 61 -8.61 -5.77 17.24
C PHE A 61 -9.41 -5.83 15.95
#